data_AF-A0AAJ5FB85-F1
#
_entry.id   AF-A0AAJ5FB85-F1
#
_cell.length_a   1.000
_cell.length_b   1.000
_cell.length_c   1.000
_cell.angle_alpha   90.00
_cell.angle_beta   90.00
_cell.angle_gamma   90.00
#
_symmetry.space_group_name_H-M   'P 1'
#
loop_
_entity.id
_entity.type
_entity.pdbx_description
1 polymer ?
#
loop_
_entity_poly.entity_id
_entity_poly.type
_entity_poly.pdbx_seq_one_letter_code
_entity_poly.pdbx_strand_id
1 'polypeptide(L)'
;MRPKDVTPRPAAWTTRAALFSLLSCGLPGAWAAPSSSSPPVPVARAAPTPQDVTPGTARGAGVTFGQPRASSDSGKTRVVFDLGRGVTYGLTPTAGGLRVDVVGARVLPQTRVGLGPGVTGYRASGQQVLLVTPFPLSLSDGWRASEATLAGGGRVLLLDFGPTLVGGAGAGLRARVRPAPPSGGLPPGTPQNDRVTLAASSRPSSPATAPIPLPAGLPPSDVVSATSQVTPPAPPPPLPGQEGGQPSALTGQARGARRVGAALAPPRLGQNPGLTRVVLDLPPGTRYRLVPGRVGLRVELTGVSAPALSAQNVTPEVRAWRYEPAGEGVSVTLATAAPLTERGGWRAQLVPPLDGSDHSRLAIDLSPALADLTPLPARERVLAAVPATPVSPGTAILALSTSLAKPRVVIDPGHGGRDPGGVGAVVEKEVALDVARRVRDLLRAAGVEVVLTRETDRELAPDKAADLNRRAALGTPGTQLFLSIHVNALPTASALRGYGVETWWNRNHPLSGRLAALIQQNVTGVTGAFSRGLKNDRSLAVLRGSRIPAALIEIGYTSHPVDGLNLRDGHYLDRMAVGIARGIREALVTGITAGGAVGGAGK
;
A
#
# COMPACT_ATOMS: atom_id res chain seq x y z
N MET A 1 39.20 -5.99 56.73
CA MET A 1 39.87 -6.91 55.79
C MET A 1 39.44 -6.59 54.36
N ARG A 2 40.40 -6.22 53.49
CA ARG A 2 40.39 -6.35 52.01
C ARG A 2 40.76 -7.81 51.63
N PRO A 3 40.75 -8.29 50.36
CA PRO A 3 40.90 -7.60 49.04
C PRO A 3 39.84 -8.01 47.96
N LYS A 4 39.54 -7.24 46.89
CA LYS A 4 40.27 -6.82 45.67
C LYS A 4 40.74 -7.97 44.74
N ASP A 5 40.08 -8.13 43.59
CA ASP A 5 40.61 -7.90 42.22
C ASP A 5 39.74 -8.58 41.15
N VAL A 6 39.65 -7.98 39.95
CA VAL A 6 39.71 -8.59 38.60
C VAL A 6 39.16 -7.60 37.54
N THR A 7 40.04 -7.17 36.65
CA THR A 7 39.77 -6.58 35.31
C THR A 7 39.69 -7.68 34.25
N PRO A 8 39.09 -7.43 33.06
CA PRO A 8 39.96 -7.30 31.87
C PRO A 8 39.53 -6.28 30.79
N ARG A 9 40.49 -6.02 29.89
CA ARG A 9 40.56 -5.07 28.76
C ARG A 9 39.77 -5.48 27.49
N PRO A 10 39.56 -4.57 26.52
CA PRO A 10 38.79 -4.79 25.28
C PRO A 10 39.65 -5.31 24.10
N ALA A 11 38.99 -5.98 23.15
CA ALA A 11 39.56 -6.49 21.90
C ALA A 11 39.51 -5.45 20.77
N ALA A 12 40.63 -5.30 20.05
CA ALA A 12 40.80 -4.49 18.86
C ALA A 12 40.48 -5.29 17.59
N TRP A 13 39.79 -4.69 16.61
CA TRP A 13 39.68 -5.22 15.25
C TRP A 13 40.18 -4.14 14.28
N THR A 14 41.23 -4.49 13.56
CA THR A 14 41.92 -3.68 12.54
C THR A 14 41.33 -3.94 11.16
N THR A 15 41.15 -2.86 10.42
CA THR A 15 40.76 -2.77 9.01
C THR A 15 41.93 -3.18 8.11
N ARG A 16 41.67 -3.95 7.04
CA ARG A 16 42.63 -4.13 5.93
C ARG A 16 41.98 -3.77 4.59
N ALA A 17 42.59 -2.80 3.93
CA ALA A 17 42.38 -2.41 2.56
C ALA A 17 43.09 -3.38 1.60
N ALA A 18 42.56 -3.55 0.38
CA ALA A 18 43.29 -4.13 -0.74
C ALA A 18 42.96 -3.33 -2.01
N LEU A 19 43.94 -2.56 -2.46
CA LEU A 19 44.13 -2.09 -3.83
C LEU A 19 44.99 -3.14 -4.55
N PHE A 20 44.72 -3.46 -5.82
CA PHE A 20 45.78 -3.71 -6.82
C PHE A 20 45.20 -3.68 -8.24
N SER A 21 45.70 -2.73 -9.03
CA SER A 21 45.71 -2.75 -10.50
C SER A 21 46.86 -3.63 -11.01
N LEU A 22 46.74 -4.20 -12.21
CA LEU A 22 47.76 -4.11 -13.28
C LEU A 22 47.29 -4.80 -14.58
N LEU A 23 47.57 -4.11 -15.69
CA LEU A 23 47.34 -4.47 -17.09
C LEU A 23 48.56 -5.19 -17.71
N SER A 24 48.33 -5.74 -18.92
CA SER A 24 49.30 -6.10 -19.99
C SER A 24 49.89 -7.51 -19.90
N CYS A 25 50.22 -8.25 -20.96
CA CYS A 25 50.09 -8.17 -22.43
C CYS A 25 50.51 -9.56 -22.97
N GLY A 26 50.06 -9.99 -24.16
CA GLY A 26 50.69 -11.13 -24.86
C GLY A 26 49.85 -11.90 -25.89
N LEU A 27 49.87 -11.44 -27.15
CA LEU A 27 49.62 -12.21 -28.41
C LEU A 27 50.94 -12.95 -28.83
N PRO A 28 51.04 -13.80 -29.89
CA PRO A 28 50.25 -13.83 -31.15
C PRO A 28 50.04 -15.19 -31.90
N GLY A 29 49.31 -15.12 -33.03
CA GLY A 29 49.44 -15.97 -34.25
C GLY A 29 48.34 -17.02 -34.48
N ALA A 30 47.79 -17.30 -35.67
CA ALA A 30 48.06 -16.84 -37.04
C ALA A 30 46.88 -17.16 -38.00
N TRP A 31 46.90 -16.46 -39.14
CA TRP A 31 46.20 -16.53 -40.45
C TRP A 31 45.26 -17.68 -40.87
N ALA A 32 44.15 -17.31 -41.57
CA ALA A 32 43.97 -17.50 -43.03
C ALA A 32 42.62 -16.96 -43.54
N ALA A 33 42.64 -16.28 -44.71
CA ALA A 33 41.52 -15.99 -45.63
C ALA A 33 41.84 -16.72 -46.98
N PRO A 34 41.06 -16.70 -48.09
CA PRO A 34 39.90 -15.85 -48.43
C PRO A 34 38.78 -16.56 -49.27
N SER A 35 37.75 -15.82 -49.69
CA SER A 35 37.37 -15.62 -51.12
C SER A 35 35.87 -15.33 -51.35
N SER A 36 35.66 -14.46 -52.33
CA SER A 36 34.45 -13.79 -52.78
C SER A 36 33.75 -14.53 -53.93
N SER A 37 32.42 -14.44 -54.05
CA SER A 37 31.72 -14.25 -55.33
C SER A 37 30.23 -13.95 -55.15
N SER A 38 29.71 -12.99 -55.92
CA SER A 38 28.29 -12.81 -56.28
C SER A 38 28.19 -13.08 -57.78
N PRO A 39 27.10 -13.67 -58.34
CA PRO A 39 25.91 -12.91 -58.81
C PRO A 39 24.61 -13.80 -58.89
N PRO A 40 23.52 -13.50 -59.64
CA PRO A 40 22.93 -12.25 -60.15
C PRO A 40 21.47 -12.00 -59.67
N VAL A 41 20.93 -10.82 -59.96
CA VAL A 41 19.49 -10.46 -59.86
C VAL A 41 18.76 -10.83 -61.16
N PRO A 42 17.53 -11.37 -61.10
CA PRO A 42 16.57 -11.17 -62.19
C PRO A 42 15.19 -10.68 -61.74
N VAL A 43 14.84 -9.50 -62.28
CA VAL A 43 13.60 -9.01 -62.91
C VAL A 43 12.23 -9.55 -62.44
N ALA A 44 11.36 -8.60 -62.13
CA ALA A 44 9.94 -8.73 -61.81
C ALA A 44 9.09 -9.34 -62.94
N ARG A 45 8.09 -10.16 -62.57
CA ARG A 45 6.98 -10.54 -63.45
C ARG A 45 5.65 -10.49 -62.68
N ALA A 46 4.61 -10.11 -63.42
CA ALA A 46 3.32 -9.59 -62.99
C ALA A 46 2.48 -10.46 -62.03
N ALA A 47 1.64 -9.78 -61.26
CA ALA A 47 0.66 -10.35 -60.34
C ALA A 47 -0.49 -11.09 -61.07
N PRO A 48 -0.98 -12.23 -60.54
CA PRO A 48 -2.32 -12.71 -60.81
C PRO A 48 -3.31 -12.17 -59.76
N THR A 49 -4.48 -11.78 -60.25
CA THR A 49 -5.67 -11.35 -59.53
C THR A 49 -6.21 -12.45 -58.58
N PRO A 50 -6.91 -12.10 -57.49
CA PRO A 50 -7.34 -13.06 -56.48
C PRO A 50 -8.51 -13.90 -56.99
N GLN A 51 -8.37 -15.23 -56.92
CA GLN A 51 -9.52 -16.14 -57.01
C GLN A 51 -10.12 -16.31 -55.62
N ASP A 52 -11.44 -16.11 -55.54
CA ASP A 52 -12.28 -16.41 -54.39
C ASP A 52 -12.11 -17.87 -53.94
N VAL A 53 -11.71 -18.05 -52.69
CA VAL A 53 -11.83 -19.35 -52.00
C VAL A 53 -12.65 -19.15 -50.74
N THR A 54 -13.81 -19.78 -50.74
CA THR A 54 -14.74 -19.98 -49.64
C THR A 54 -14.02 -20.43 -48.36
N PRO A 55 -14.42 -19.97 -47.16
CA PRO A 55 -13.72 -20.29 -45.92
C PRO A 55 -13.97 -21.75 -45.49
N GLY A 56 -13.10 -22.64 -45.95
CA GLY A 56 -12.95 -23.99 -45.43
C GLY A 56 -12.16 -23.97 -44.12
N THR A 57 -12.75 -24.56 -43.08
CA THR A 57 -12.14 -24.79 -41.75
C THR A 57 -10.89 -25.67 -41.84
N ALA A 58 -9.72 -25.06 -42.04
CA ALA A 58 -8.44 -25.70 -41.74
C ALA A 58 -8.04 -25.39 -40.29
N ARG A 59 -8.46 -26.24 -39.35
CA ARG A 59 -7.80 -26.31 -38.03
C ARG A 59 -6.34 -26.72 -38.28
N GLY A 60 -5.39 -25.89 -37.88
CA GLY A 60 -3.96 -26.21 -37.96
C GLY A 60 -3.64 -27.50 -37.20
N ALA A 61 -3.61 -28.62 -37.90
CA ALA A 61 -3.24 -29.92 -37.35
C ALA A 61 -1.72 -29.94 -37.13
N GLY A 62 -1.29 -29.78 -35.88
CA GLY A 62 0.10 -30.01 -35.44
C GLY A 62 0.80 -28.84 -34.74
N VAL A 63 0.33 -27.60 -34.89
CA VAL A 63 0.98 -26.44 -34.25
C VAL A 63 0.48 -26.26 -32.82
N THR A 64 1.41 -26.35 -31.85
CA THR A 64 1.11 -26.16 -30.42
C THR A 64 1.62 -24.81 -29.92
N PHE A 65 0.95 -24.26 -28.91
CA PHE A 65 1.36 -23.05 -28.21
C PHE A 65 1.31 -23.29 -26.70
N GLY A 66 2.17 -22.60 -25.95
CA GLY A 66 2.08 -22.58 -24.50
C GLY A 66 3.21 -23.28 -23.74
N GLN A 67 4.37 -23.51 -24.36
CA GLN A 67 5.60 -23.87 -23.65
C GLN A 67 6.60 -22.72 -23.69
N PRO A 68 6.44 -21.67 -22.86
CA PRO A 68 7.35 -20.55 -22.89
C PRO A 68 8.72 -20.90 -22.30
N ARG A 69 9.74 -20.21 -22.80
CA ARG A 69 11.02 -20.06 -22.12
C ARG A 69 10.96 -18.81 -21.25
N ALA A 70 11.53 -18.85 -20.05
CA ALA A 70 11.60 -17.69 -19.18
C ALA A 70 13.01 -17.51 -18.62
N SER A 71 13.41 -16.26 -18.48
CA SER A 71 14.66 -15.86 -17.81
C SER A 71 14.37 -14.66 -16.91
N SER A 72 15.17 -14.47 -15.86
CA SER A 72 14.98 -13.35 -14.94
C SER A 72 16.30 -12.72 -14.55
N ASP A 73 16.30 -11.40 -14.43
CA ASP A 73 17.43 -10.58 -14.00
C ASP A 73 16.90 -9.35 -13.27
N SER A 74 17.48 -9.02 -12.12
CA SER A 74 17.26 -7.75 -11.41
C SER A 74 15.77 -7.41 -11.20
N GLY A 75 14.97 -8.41 -10.82
CA GLY A 75 13.52 -8.27 -10.56
C GLY A 75 12.64 -8.19 -11.81
N LYS A 76 13.22 -8.33 -13.01
CA LYS A 76 12.48 -8.44 -14.28
C LYS A 76 12.41 -9.90 -14.71
N THR A 77 11.30 -10.27 -15.35
CA THR A 77 11.13 -11.60 -15.96
C THR A 77 10.80 -11.44 -17.43
N ARG A 78 11.62 -12.05 -18.28
CA ARG A 78 11.37 -12.19 -19.71
C ARG A 78 10.72 -13.54 -19.98
N VAL A 79 9.63 -13.54 -20.74
CA VAL A 79 8.92 -14.73 -21.20
C VAL A 79 8.91 -14.72 -22.72
N VAL A 80 9.32 -15.83 -23.33
CA VAL A 80 9.47 -15.98 -24.78
C VAL A 80 8.59 -17.13 -25.25
N PHE A 81 7.71 -16.85 -26.20
CA PHE A 81 6.91 -17.86 -26.90
C PHE A 81 7.38 -18.02 -28.34
N ASP A 82 7.49 -19.26 -28.79
CA ASP A 82 7.63 -19.55 -30.22
C ASP A 82 6.29 -19.39 -30.92
N LEU A 83 6.30 -18.71 -32.07
CA LEU A 83 5.14 -18.49 -32.91
C LEU A 83 5.28 -19.36 -34.15
N GLY A 84 4.56 -20.50 -34.14
CA GLY A 84 4.44 -21.35 -35.32
C GLY A 84 3.84 -20.61 -36.51
N ARG A 85 4.04 -21.16 -37.73
CA ARG A 85 3.41 -20.61 -38.94
C ARG A 85 1.89 -20.57 -38.77
N GLY A 86 1.28 -19.43 -39.12
CA GLY A 86 -0.16 -19.20 -38.98
C GLY A 86 -0.63 -18.80 -37.58
N VAL A 87 0.25 -18.80 -36.56
CA VAL A 87 -0.13 -18.38 -35.20
C VAL A 87 -0.24 -16.86 -35.11
N THR A 88 -1.38 -16.41 -34.59
CA THR A 88 -1.64 -15.01 -34.25
C THR A 88 -2.11 -14.91 -32.80
N TYR A 89 -2.00 -13.72 -32.22
CA TYR A 89 -2.35 -13.48 -30.83
C TYR A 89 -2.85 -12.06 -30.57
N GLY A 90 -3.64 -11.91 -29.50
CA GLY A 90 -4.03 -10.65 -28.88
C GLY A 90 -3.51 -10.57 -27.44
N LEU A 91 -3.26 -9.36 -26.95
CA LEU A 91 -2.67 -9.09 -25.63
C LEU A 91 -3.63 -8.21 -24.82
N THR A 92 -3.99 -8.64 -23.61
CA THR A 92 -4.83 -7.85 -22.70
C THR A 92 -4.12 -7.70 -21.36
N PRO A 93 -3.47 -6.55 -21.09
CA PRO A 93 -2.92 -6.29 -19.75
C PRO A 93 -4.05 -6.08 -18.75
N THR A 94 -3.86 -6.59 -17.55
CA THR A 94 -4.82 -6.55 -16.43
C THR A 94 -4.10 -6.27 -15.12
N ALA A 95 -4.84 -5.92 -14.07
CA ALA A 95 -4.28 -5.82 -12.72
C ALA A 95 -3.66 -7.14 -12.22
N GLY A 96 -4.04 -8.28 -12.81
CA GLY A 96 -3.50 -9.60 -12.48
C GLY A 96 -2.47 -10.17 -13.44
N GLY A 97 -1.97 -9.35 -14.37
CA GLY A 97 -0.98 -9.76 -15.36
C GLY A 97 -1.48 -9.70 -16.78
N LEU A 98 -0.92 -10.50 -17.69
CA LEU A 98 -1.16 -10.42 -19.12
C LEU A 98 -1.94 -11.63 -19.61
N ARG A 99 -3.11 -11.41 -20.18
CA ARG A 99 -3.82 -12.42 -20.98
C ARG A 99 -3.34 -12.36 -22.43
N VAL A 100 -3.04 -13.52 -22.98
CA VAL A 100 -2.69 -13.73 -24.38
C VAL A 100 -3.76 -14.63 -25.01
N ASP A 101 -4.55 -14.08 -25.92
CA ASP A 101 -5.56 -14.80 -26.69
C ASP A 101 -4.91 -15.32 -27.97
N VAL A 102 -4.90 -16.63 -28.19
CA VAL A 102 -4.13 -17.30 -29.26
C VAL A 102 -5.09 -17.82 -30.34
N VAL A 103 -4.70 -17.67 -31.61
CA VAL A 103 -5.45 -18.17 -32.78
C VAL A 103 -4.49 -18.87 -33.73
N GLY A 104 -4.92 -19.98 -34.31
CA GLY A 104 -4.12 -20.75 -35.28
C GLY A 104 -3.16 -21.78 -34.66
N ALA A 105 -3.23 -22.00 -33.34
CA ALA A 105 -2.52 -23.08 -32.65
C ALA A 105 -3.43 -23.76 -31.61
N ARG A 106 -3.07 -24.99 -31.23
CA ARG A 106 -3.64 -25.64 -30.03
C ARG A 106 -2.83 -25.20 -28.81
N VAL A 107 -3.45 -24.47 -27.89
CA VAL A 107 -2.83 -24.16 -26.59
C VAL A 107 -2.81 -25.43 -25.75
N LEU A 108 -1.63 -25.88 -25.31
CA LEU A 108 -1.50 -27.04 -24.45
C LEU A 108 -1.91 -26.67 -23.03
N PRO A 109 -2.89 -27.38 -22.42
CA PRO A 109 -3.29 -27.12 -21.04
C PRO A 109 -2.12 -27.31 -20.08
N GLN A 110 -1.71 -26.24 -19.41
CA GLN A 110 -0.57 -26.25 -18.50
C GLN A 110 -0.76 -25.21 -17.39
N THR A 111 -0.37 -25.55 -16.17
CA THR A 111 -0.27 -24.60 -15.06
C THR A 111 1.11 -24.71 -14.44
N ARG A 112 1.80 -23.57 -14.27
CA ARG A 112 3.10 -23.50 -13.60
C ARG A 112 3.06 -22.43 -12.51
N VAL A 113 3.64 -22.76 -11.36
CA VAL A 113 3.89 -21.81 -10.28
C VAL A 113 5.22 -21.13 -10.57
N GLY A 114 5.19 -19.82 -10.86
CA GLY A 114 6.37 -19.00 -11.10
C GLY A 114 7.13 -19.30 -12.41
N LEU A 115 7.22 -18.30 -13.29
CA LEU A 115 8.22 -18.24 -14.37
C LEU A 115 9.40 -17.31 -14.01
N GLY A 116 9.25 -16.54 -12.93
CA GLY A 116 10.26 -15.64 -12.37
C GLY A 116 9.64 -14.60 -11.43
N PRO A 117 10.42 -13.72 -10.78
CA PRO A 117 9.92 -12.68 -9.87
C PRO A 117 8.93 -11.70 -10.52
N GLY A 118 8.98 -11.50 -11.84
CA GLY A 118 8.04 -10.68 -12.58
C GLY A 118 6.78 -11.42 -13.05
N VAL A 119 6.79 -12.76 -13.06
CA VAL A 119 5.67 -13.60 -13.48
C VAL A 119 5.51 -14.76 -12.50
N THR A 120 4.66 -14.59 -11.49
CA THR A 120 4.47 -15.53 -10.38
C THR A 120 3.58 -16.71 -10.73
N GLY A 121 2.93 -16.69 -11.89
CA GLY A 121 2.11 -17.81 -12.35
C GLY A 121 1.95 -17.83 -13.86
N TYR A 122 1.74 -19.02 -14.39
CA TYR A 122 1.46 -19.25 -15.80
C TYR A 122 0.33 -20.26 -15.93
N ARG A 123 -0.70 -19.91 -16.69
CA ARG A 123 -1.85 -20.79 -16.96
C ARG A 123 -2.15 -20.77 -18.45
N ALA A 124 -2.28 -21.94 -19.04
CA ALA A 124 -2.63 -22.12 -20.43
C ALA A 124 -3.83 -23.06 -20.50
N SER A 125 -4.91 -22.65 -21.17
CA SER A 125 -6.11 -23.47 -21.36
C SER A 125 -6.95 -22.93 -22.51
N GLY A 126 -7.67 -23.81 -23.21
CA GLY A 126 -8.52 -23.44 -24.34
C GLY A 126 -7.73 -22.76 -25.47
N GLN A 127 -7.97 -21.47 -25.68
CA GLN A 127 -7.25 -20.60 -26.62
C GLN A 127 -6.54 -19.44 -25.91
N GLN A 128 -6.27 -19.59 -24.61
CA GLN A 128 -5.77 -18.51 -23.77
C GLN A 128 -4.55 -18.93 -22.96
N VAL A 129 -3.66 -17.97 -22.79
CA VAL A 129 -2.55 -18.00 -21.84
C VAL A 129 -2.68 -16.81 -20.89
N LEU A 130 -2.48 -17.04 -19.60
CA LEU A 130 -2.44 -16.02 -18.56
C LEU A 130 -1.08 -16.06 -17.87
N LEU A 131 -0.38 -14.94 -17.93
CA LEU A 131 0.86 -14.66 -17.21
C LEU A 131 0.51 -13.82 -15.99
N VAL A 132 0.60 -14.39 -14.79
CA VAL A 132 0.24 -13.73 -13.54
C VAL A 132 1.43 -12.92 -13.04
N THR A 133 1.23 -11.64 -12.74
CA THR A 133 2.29 -10.73 -12.28
C THR A 133 2.03 -10.26 -10.85
N PRO A 134 3.08 -10.05 -10.01
CA PRO A 134 2.95 -9.54 -8.64
C PRO A 134 2.89 -8.01 -8.60
N PHE A 135 2.60 -7.38 -9.72
CA PHE A 135 2.32 -5.96 -9.91
C PHE A 135 1.31 -5.84 -11.05
N PRO A 136 0.45 -4.82 -11.04
CA PRO A 136 -0.55 -4.64 -12.07
C PRO A 136 0.07 -4.23 -13.41
N LEU A 137 -0.58 -4.61 -14.51
CA LEU A 137 -0.23 -4.14 -15.86
C LEU A 137 -1.27 -3.13 -16.35
N SER A 138 -0.80 -2.04 -16.95
CA SER A 138 -1.62 -1.11 -17.71
C SER A 138 -1.37 -1.29 -19.21
N LEU A 139 -1.95 -0.42 -20.07
CA LEU A 139 -1.60 -0.43 -21.50
C LEU A 139 -0.12 -0.13 -21.77
N SER A 140 0.54 0.59 -20.85
CA SER A 140 1.94 1.02 -20.99
C SER A 140 2.86 0.52 -19.88
N ASP A 141 2.35 0.16 -18.71
CA ASP A 141 3.17 0.01 -17.50
C ASP A 141 3.20 -1.41 -16.97
N GLY A 142 4.33 -1.79 -16.39
CA GLY A 142 4.57 -3.11 -15.80
C GLY A 142 5.12 -4.13 -16.81
N TRP A 143 5.10 -3.82 -18.11
CA TRP A 143 5.51 -4.76 -19.14
C TRP A 143 6.00 -4.09 -20.43
N ARG A 144 6.70 -4.86 -21.25
CA ARG A 144 6.98 -4.57 -22.66
C ARG A 144 6.73 -5.79 -23.52
N ALA A 145 6.26 -5.58 -24.75
CA ALA A 145 6.16 -6.64 -25.74
C ALA A 145 6.83 -6.27 -27.07
N SER A 146 7.55 -7.23 -27.63
CA SER A 146 8.13 -7.16 -28.96
C SER A 146 8.06 -8.51 -29.65
N GLU A 147 8.24 -8.52 -30.97
CA GLU A 147 8.33 -9.73 -31.75
C GLU A 147 9.65 -9.71 -32.52
N ALA A 148 10.26 -10.88 -32.70
CA ALA A 148 11.48 -11.02 -33.48
C ALA A 148 11.40 -12.23 -34.42
N THR A 149 12.10 -12.15 -35.54
CA THR A 149 12.33 -13.28 -36.45
C THR A 149 13.74 -13.80 -36.23
N LEU A 150 13.87 -15.07 -35.88
CA LEU A 150 15.13 -15.77 -35.72
C LEU A 150 15.79 -16.00 -37.08
N ALA A 151 17.11 -16.21 -37.09
CA ALA A 151 17.87 -16.46 -38.32
C ALA A 151 17.33 -17.65 -39.15
N GLY A 152 16.74 -18.66 -38.49
CA GLY A 152 16.07 -19.79 -39.16
C GLY A 152 14.64 -19.51 -39.64
N GLY A 153 14.19 -18.25 -39.65
CA GLY A 153 12.85 -17.83 -40.10
C GLY A 153 11.71 -18.05 -39.09
N GLY A 154 12.00 -18.62 -37.91
CA GLY A 154 11.01 -18.76 -36.83
C GLY A 154 10.67 -17.41 -36.18
N ARG A 155 9.42 -17.19 -35.79
CA ARG A 155 8.98 -15.98 -35.09
C ARG A 155 8.90 -16.24 -33.59
N VAL A 156 9.23 -15.23 -32.78
CA VAL A 156 9.10 -15.30 -31.31
C VAL A 156 8.42 -14.05 -30.76
N LEU A 157 7.51 -14.24 -29.81
CA LEU A 157 6.93 -13.18 -28.99
C LEU A 157 7.77 -13.05 -27.71
N LEU A 158 8.32 -11.87 -27.46
CA LEU A 158 9.04 -11.53 -26.25
C LEU A 158 8.18 -10.65 -25.36
N LEU A 159 8.06 -11.03 -24.10
CA LEU A 159 7.31 -10.31 -23.08
C LEU A 159 8.20 -10.08 -21.86
N ASP A 160 8.52 -8.81 -21.60
CA ASP A 160 9.28 -8.41 -20.42
C ASP A 160 8.33 -7.89 -19.36
N PHE A 161 8.48 -8.35 -18.12
CA PHE A 161 7.67 -7.95 -16.97
C PHE A 161 8.55 -7.39 -15.86
N GLY A 162 8.12 -6.28 -15.27
CA GLY A 162 8.81 -5.68 -14.12
C GLY A 162 8.06 -4.45 -13.61
N PRO A 163 8.06 -4.19 -12.29
CA PRO A 163 7.23 -3.16 -11.66
C PRO A 163 7.61 -1.73 -12.08
N THR A 164 8.83 -1.55 -12.59
CA THR A 164 9.36 -0.26 -13.09
C THR A 164 9.38 -0.16 -14.61
N LEU A 165 8.96 -1.21 -15.33
CA LEU A 165 8.95 -1.18 -16.79
C LEU A 165 7.81 -0.30 -17.30
N VAL A 166 8.14 0.50 -18.31
CA VAL A 166 7.20 1.34 -19.06
C VAL A 166 7.42 1.14 -20.55
N GLY A 167 6.37 1.17 -21.35
CA GLY A 167 6.40 1.05 -22.81
C GLY A 167 5.29 0.19 -23.42
N GLY A 168 4.75 -0.79 -22.67
CA GLY A 168 3.69 -1.68 -23.16
C GLY A 168 4.09 -2.41 -24.45
N ALA A 169 3.14 -2.63 -25.35
CA ALA A 169 3.45 -3.21 -26.64
C ALA A 169 4.22 -2.24 -27.56
N GLY A 170 5.30 -2.74 -28.17
CA GLY A 170 6.05 -2.03 -29.21
C GLY A 170 5.17 -1.64 -30.40
N ALA A 171 5.63 -0.67 -31.20
CA ALA A 171 4.82 -0.03 -32.24
C ALA A 171 4.09 -1.02 -33.17
N GLY A 172 4.76 -2.07 -33.64
CA GLY A 172 4.18 -3.10 -34.51
C GLY A 172 3.17 -4.05 -33.84
N LEU A 173 3.03 -4.00 -32.51
CA LEU A 173 2.14 -4.88 -31.73
C LEU A 173 0.96 -4.12 -31.08
N ARG A 174 0.92 -2.79 -31.14
CA ARG A 174 -0.14 -1.99 -30.49
C ARG A 174 -1.55 -2.37 -30.94
N ALA A 175 -1.75 -2.66 -32.22
CA ALA A 175 -3.04 -3.09 -32.76
C ALA A 175 -3.51 -4.45 -32.21
N ARG A 176 -2.62 -5.22 -31.58
CA ARG A 176 -2.92 -6.49 -30.92
C ARG A 176 -3.26 -6.32 -29.44
N VAL A 177 -3.08 -5.13 -28.86
CA VAL A 177 -3.40 -4.86 -27.46
C VAL A 177 -4.84 -4.41 -27.33
N ARG A 178 -5.56 -4.99 -26.36
CA ARG A 178 -6.92 -4.58 -25.99
C ARG A 178 -6.94 -4.16 -24.52
N PRO A 179 -7.65 -3.09 -24.15
CA PRO A 179 -7.90 -2.80 -22.75
C PRO A 179 -8.73 -3.93 -22.14
N ALA A 180 -8.49 -4.24 -20.87
CA ALA A 180 -9.36 -5.14 -20.14
C ALA A 180 -10.78 -4.52 -20.13
N PRO A 181 -11.85 -5.30 -20.39
CA PRO A 181 -13.20 -4.80 -20.21
C PRO A 181 -13.36 -4.33 -18.76
N PRO A 182 -14.07 -3.22 -18.50
CA PRO A 182 -14.40 -2.85 -17.14
C PRO A 182 -15.11 -4.04 -16.47
N SER A 183 -14.65 -4.42 -15.28
CA SER A 183 -15.33 -5.40 -14.45
C SER A 183 -16.80 -4.99 -14.36
N GLY A 184 -17.68 -5.79 -14.98
CA GLY A 184 -19.08 -5.44 -15.17
C GLY A 184 -19.73 -5.07 -13.84
N GLY A 185 -20.03 -3.78 -13.67
CA GLY A 185 -21.15 -3.38 -12.84
C GLY A 185 -22.40 -3.92 -13.51
N LEU A 186 -23.19 -4.71 -12.79
CA LEU A 186 -24.55 -4.97 -13.25
C LEU A 186 -25.23 -3.60 -13.47
N PRO A 187 -25.91 -3.38 -14.61
CA PRO A 187 -26.83 -2.26 -14.72
C PRO A 187 -27.92 -2.42 -13.64
N PRO A 188 -28.48 -1.33 -13.13
CA PRO A 188 -29.52 -1.40 -12.10
C PRO A 188 -30.70 -2.20 -12.63
N GLY A 189 -30.85 -3.43 -12.12
CA GLY A 189 -31.99 -4.28 -12.40
C GLY A 189 -33.25 -3.67 -11.80
N THR A 190 -34.26 -3.50 -12.64
CA THR A 190 -35.65 -3.17 -12.31
C THR A 190 -36.18 -3.94 -11.09
N PRO A 191 -36.98 -3.31 -10.21
CA PRO A 191 -37.49 -3.93 -9.00
C PRO A 191 -38.49 -5.04 -9.34
N GLN A 192 -38.14 -6.29 -9.05
CA GLN A 192 -39.09 -7.39 -9.04
C GLN A 192 -39.76 -7.46 -7.67
N ASN A 193 -41.07 -7.21 -7.70
CA ASN A 193 -42.00 -7.28 -6.58
C ASN A 193 -42.31 -8.75 -6.29
N ASP A 194 -41.65 -9.36 -5.31
CA ASP A 194 -42.11 -10.63 -4.75
C ASP A 194 -42.54 -10.41 -3.30
N ARG A 195 -43.86 -10.17 -3.16
CA ARG A 195 -44.59 -10.36 -1.91
C ARG A 195 -44.67 -11.86 -1.65
N VAL A 196 -43.93 -12.33 -0.65
CA VAL A 196 -44.23 -13.60 0.02
C VAL A 196 -44.77 -13.29 1.41
N THR A 197 -46.09 -13.41 1.53
CA THR A 197 -46.85 -13.40 2.78
C THR A 197 -46.53 -14.71 3.53
N LEU A 198 -45.94 -14.64 4.71
CA LEU A 198 -45.89 -15.77 5.63
C LEU A 198 -46.53 -15.39 6.96
N ALA A 199 -47.54 -16.19 7.30
CA ALA A 199 -48.46 -16.04 8.39
C ALA A 199 -47.80 -16.12 9.76
N ALA A 200 -48.39 -15.39 10.70
CA ALA A 200 -48.09 -15.45 12.12
C ALA A 200 -48.37 -16.86 12.66
N SER A 201 -47.38 -17.47 13.32
CA SER A 201 -47.59 -18.63 14.18
C SER A 201 -47.06 -18.32 15.58
N SER A 202 -47.93 -18.58 16.55
CA SER A 202 -47.82 -18.32 17.98
C SER A 202 -46.63 -19.01 18.66
N ARG A 203 -45.99 -18.25 19.56
CA ARG A 203 -44.99 -18.68 20.55
C ARG A 203 -45.48 -19.83 21.44
N PRO A 204 -44.57 -20.70 21.89
CA PRO A 204 -44.55 -21.18 23.26
C PRO A 204 -43.54 -20.38 24.09
N SER A 205 -43.96 -19.98 25.28
CA SER A 205 -43.15 -19.40 26.35
C SER A 205 -42.10 -20.39 26.88
N SER A 206 -40.89 -19.92 27.11
CA SER A 206 -39.88 -20.58 27.95
C SER A 206 -39.21 -19.54 28.85
N PRO A 207 -38.77 -19.95 30.06
CA PRO A 207 -38.75 -19.08 31.22
C PRO A 207 -37.59 -18.09 31.23
N ALA A 208 -37.85 -16.95 31.87
CA ALA A 208 -36.89 -15.89 32.12
C ALA A 208 -35.64 -16.45 32.82
N THR A 209 -34.50 -16.39 32.11
CA THR A 209 -33.19 -16.53 32.74
C THR A 209 -32.74 -15.12 33.13
N ALA A 210 -32.43 -14.94 34.42
CA ALA A 210 -31.95 -13.69 34.97
C ALA A 210 -30.72 -13.16 34.19
N PRO A 211 -30.54 -11.83 34.10
CA PRO A 211 -29.42 -11.24 33.35
C PRO A 211 -28.08 -11.64 33.98
N ILE A 212 -27.24 -12.30 33.18
CA ILE A 212 -25.84 -12.55 33.54
C ILE A 212 -25.10 -11.21 33.49
N PRO A 213 -24.36 -10.79 34.53
CA PRO A 213 -23.57 -9.57 34.48
C PRO A 213 -22.47 -9.71 33.44
N LEU A 214 -22.35 -8.71 32.55
CA LEU A 214 -21.33 -8.67 31.51
C LEU A 214 -19.91 -8.48 32.12
N PRO A 215 -18.90 -9.28 31.73
CA PRO A 215 -17.50 -8.93 31.98
C PRO A 215 -17.03 -7.90 30.95
N ALA A 216 -16.25 -6.91 31.41
CA ALA A 216 -15.64 -5.88 30.58
C ALA A 216 -14.77 -6.46 29.44
N GLY A 217 -15.01 -6.03 28.19
CA GLY A 217 -14.27 -6.54 27.03
C GLY A 217 -14.72 -6.02 25.67
N LEU A 218 -15.24 -4.80 25.60
CA LEU A 218 -15.56 -4.09 24.36
C LEU A 218 -14.28 -3.40 23.81
N PRO A 219 -14.06 -3.33 22.49
CA PRO A 219 -12.96 -2.55 21.92
C PRO A 219 -13.02 -1.09 22.38
N PRO A 220 -11.87 -0.37 22.44
CA PRO A 220 -11.82 1.01 22.95
C PRO A 220 -12.93 1.92 22.40
N SER A 221 -13.23 1.76 21.11
CA SER A 221 -14.26 2.50 20.35
C SER A 221 -15.70 2.05 20.69
N ASP A 222 -15.91 0.81 21.11
CA ASP A 222 -17.22 0.27 21.56
C ASP A 222 -17.54 0.62 23.03
N VAL A 223 -16.57 1.13 23.82
CA VAL A 223 -16.81 1.54 25.22
C VAL A 223 -17.31 2.99 25.32
N VAL A 224 -17.41 3.70 24.19
CA VAL A 224 -17.90 5.07 24.16
C VAL A 224 -19.42 5.05 23.97
N SER A 225 -20.16 5.46 24.99
CA SER A 225 -21.63 5.59 24.88
C SER A 225 -21.97 6.57 23.75
N ALA A 226 -23.04 6.28 22.99
CA ALA A 226 -23.57 7.12 21.90
C ALA A 226 -23.89 8.58 22.31
N THR A 227 -23.91 8.86 23.62
CA THR A 227 -24.05 10.20 24.22
C THR A 227 -22.74 11.00 24.29
N SER A 228 -21.59 10.40 23.99
CA SER A 228 -20.29 11.06 24.09
C SER A 228 -20.02 11.83 22.79
N GLN A 229 -20.62 13.02 22.65
CA GLN A 229 -20.24 13.98 21.62
C GLN A 229 -18.86 14.56 21.94
N VAL A 230 -17.78 13.78 21.75
CA VAL A 230 -16.42 14.24 22.00
C VAL A 230 -15.93 15.02 20.79
N THR A 231 -16.25 16.31 20.76
CA THR A 231 -15.71 17.22 19.75
C THR A 231 -14.45 17.87 20.30
N PRO A 232 -13.24 17.51 19.85
CA PRO A 232 -12.05 18.25 20.21
C PRO A 232 -12.10 19.69 19.69
N PRO A 233 -11.40 20.63 20.35
CA PRO A 233 -11.20 21.97 19.80
C PRO A 233 -10.49 21.87 18.44
N ALA A 234 -10.94 22.63 17.44
CA ALA A 234 -10.38 22.56 16.09
C ALA A 234 -8.87 22.92 16.08
N PRO A 235 -8.07 22.26 15.22
CA PRO A 235 -6.69 22.69 14.98
C PRO A 235 -6.69 24.06 14.27
N PRO A 236 -5.56 24.78 14.23
CA PRO A 236 -5.49 26.05 13.54
C PRO A 236 -5.73 25.86 12.03
N PRO A 237 -6.08 26.93 11.31
CA PRO A 237 -6.24 26.86 9.87
C PRO A 237 -4.96 26.37 9.17
N PRO A 238 -5.10 25.73 8.00
CA PRO A 238 -3.96 25.24 7.22
C PRO A 238 -2.99 26.37 6.87
N LEU A 239 -1.74 26.00 6.55
CA LEU A 239 -0.72 26.95 6.14
C LEU A 239 -1.18 27.75 4.89
N PRO A 240 -1.04 29.09 4.87
CA PRO A 240 -1.57 29.91 3.78
C PRO A 240 -0.93 29.60 2.43
N GLY A 241 -1.72 29.16 1.44
CA GLY A 241 -1.20 28.82 0.11
C GLY A 241 -0.52 27.45 0.03
N GLN A 242 -0.64 26.64 1.08
CA GLN A 242 -0.25 25.24 1.01
C GLN A 242 -1.29 24.47 0.18
N GLU A 243 -0.89 23.97 -0.98
CA GLU A 243 -1.67 22.95 -1.67
C GLU A 243 -1.57 21.65 -0.87
N GLY A 244 -2.67 21.24 -0.21
CA GLY A 244 -2.70 20.01 0.61
C GLY A 244 -2.26 18.75 -0.14
N GLY A 245 -2.26 18.80 -1.48
CA GLY A 245 -1.81 17.72 -2.34
C GLY A 245 -0.32 17.71 -2.72
N GLN A 246 0.49 18.65 -2.25
CA GLN A 246 1.94 18.66 -2.52
C GLN A 246 2.75 18.37 -1.24
N PRO A 247 3.85 17.59 -1.35
CA PRO A 247 4.74 17.37 -0.22
C PRO A 247 5.43 18.69 0.16
N SER A 248 5.79 18.83 1.44
CA SER A 248 6.55 20.00 1.90
C SER A 248 7.91 20.04 1.23
N ALA A 249 8.30 21.21 0.71
CA ALA A 249 9.60 21.40 0.09
C ALA A 249 10.71 21.26 1.15
N LEU A 250 11.61 20.27 0.97
CA LEU A 250 12.72 20.04 1.89
C LEU A 250 13.82 21.10 1.77
N THR A 251 13.87 21.84 0.67
CA THR A 251 14.83 22.94 0.49
C THR A 251 14.11 24.15 -0.07
N GLY A 252 14.69 25.33 0.15
CA GLY A 252 14.17 26.57 -0.41
C GLY A 252 15.04 27.77 -0.08
N GLN A 253 14.61 28.93 -0.56
CA GLN A 253 15.34 30.19 -0.38
C GLN A 253 14.36 31.36 -0.16
N ALA A 254 14.64 32.17 0.86
CA ALA A 254 13.94 33.42 1.14
C ALA A 254 14.15 34.43 -0.02
N ARG A 255 13.11 35.21 -0.32
CA ARG A 255 13.15 36.20 -1.42
C ARG A 255 14.19 37.29 -1.15
N GLY A 256 14.74 37.87 -2.22
CA GLY A 256 15.70 38.99 -2.16
C GLY A 256 17.17 38.56 -2.11
N ALA A 257 18.07 39.55 -2.16
CA ALA A 257 19.51 39.33 -2.18
C ALA A 257 20.06 39.03 -0.77
N ARG A 258 21.05 38.13 -0.69
CA ARG A 258 21.73 37.78 0.58
C ARG A 258 22.35 39.03 1.18
N ARG A 259 22.11 39.25 2.48
CA ARG A 259 22.76 40.30 3.27
C ARG A 259 23.87 39.71 4.14
N VAL A 260 25.06 40.29 4.05
CA VAL A 260 26.20 39.88 4.86
C VAL A 260 25.94 40.24 6.32
N GLY A 261 26.17 39.31 7.24
CA GLY A 261 25.98 39.53 8.68
C GLY A 261 24.51 39.56 9.14
N ALA A 262 23.56 39.12 8.32
CA ALA A 262 22.15 39.06 8.71
C ALA A 262 21.94 38.12 9.90
N ALA A 263 21.36 38.64 10.98
CA ALA A 263 21.06 37.87 12.18
C ALA A 263 19.68 37.21 12.09
N LEU A 264 19.59 35.96 12.55
CA LEU A 264 18.33 35.23 12.70
C LEU A 264 17.76 35.47 14.11
N ALA A 265 16.51 35.93 14.18
CA ALA A 265 15.78 36.07 15.43
C ALA A 265 15.37 34.70 16.01
N PRO A 266 15.12 34.59 17.33
CA PRO A 266 14.55 33.37 17.92
C PRO A 266 13.24 32.95 17.25
N PRO A 267 12.89 31.65 17.30
CA PRO A 267 11.70 31.17 16.61
C PRO A 267 10.43 31.70 17.29
N ARG A 268 9.44 32.09 16.50
CA ARG A 268 8.08 32.38 16.99
C ARG A 268 7.29 31.08 17.09
N LEU A 269 6.49 30.95 18.14
CA LEU A 269 5.74 29.74 18.45
C LEU A 269 4.25 30.03 18.54
N GLY A 270 3.45 29.31 17.75
CA GLY A 270 1.99 29.26 17.85
C GLY A 270 1.57 27.93 18.46
N GLN A 271 1.02 27.97 19.67
CA GLN A 271 0.57 26.76 20.37
C GLN A 271 -0.92 26.53 20.09
N ASN A 272 -1.26 25.34 19.61
CA ASN A 272 -2.65 24.96 19.36
C ASN A 272 -2.90 23.52 19.87
N PRO A 273 -4.15 23.13 20.14
CA PRO A 273 -4.46 21.78 20.59
C PRO A 273 -3.95 20.70 19.61
N GLY A 274 -2.99 19.90 20.06
CA GLY A 274 -2.43 18.79 19.27
C GLY A 274 -1.54 19.22 18.10
N LEU A 275 -1.14 20.51 18.03
CA LEU A 275 -0.30 21.06 16.96
C LEU A 275 0.48 22.28 17.44
N THR A 276 1.78 22.28 17.18
CA THR A 276 2.64 23.46 17.41
C THR A 276 3.16 23.99 16.09
N ARG A 277 2.97 25.29 15.83
CA ARG A 277 3.55 26.00 14.69
C ARG A 277 4.83 26.71 15.13
N VAL A 278 5.93 26.42 14.45
CA VAL A 278 7.22 27.11 14.59
C VAL A 278 7.43 27.99 13.37
N VAL A 279 7.72 29.27 13.57
CA VAL A 279 8.00 30.23 12.49
C VAL A 279 9.41 30.76 12.63
N LEU A 280 10.21 30.60 11.58
CA LEU A 280 11.54 31.19 11.44
C LEU A 280 11.44 32.39 10.48
N ASP A 281 11.74 33.58 10.98
CA ASP A 281 11.76 34.82 10.19
C ASP A 281 13.10 34.93 9.45
N LEU A 282 13.12 34.47 8.21
CA LEU A 282 14.30 34.36 7.37
C LEU A 282 14.64 35.71 6.69
N PRO A 283 15.83 36.30 6.98
CA PRO A 283 16.34 37.44 6.23
C PRO A 283 16.43 37.17 4.71
N PRO A 284 16.45 38.22 3.88
CA PRO A 284 16.56 38.08 2.43
C PRO A 284 17.73 37.18 1.97
N GLY A 285 17.45 36.32 1.01
CA GLY A 285 18.45 35.42 0.40
C GLY A 285 18.85 34.20 1.24
N THR A 286 18.35 34.04 2.47
CA THR A 286 18.59 32.87 3.34
C THR A 286 18.14 31.58 2.66
N ARG A 287 18.98 30.55 2.60
CA ARG A 287 18.59 29.22 2.12
C ARG A 287 18.36 28.29 3.29
N TYR A 288 17.41 27.37 3.14
CA TYR A 288 17.12 26.35 4.15
C TYR A 288 17.13 24.94 3.56
N ARG A 289 17.46 23.97 4.42
CA ARG A 289 17.25 22.53 4.20
C ARG A 289 16.63 21.89 5.44
N LEU A 290 15.54 21.17 5.26
CA LEU A 290 14.78 20.45 6.28
C LEU A 290 15.21 18.99 6.28
N VAL A 291 15.54 18.48 7.46
CA VAL A 291 16.00 17.10 7.68
C VAL A 291 15.17 16.49 8.81
N PRO A 292 14.03 15.85 8.51
CA PRO A 292 13.23 15.15 9.51
C PRO A 292 13.96 13.89 9.99
N GLY A 293 13.76 13.54 11.26
CA GLY A 293 14.37 12.35 11.84
C GLY A 293 13.74 11.90 13.15
N ARG A 294 14.38 10.92 13.79
CA ARG A 294 13.83 10.25 14.99
C ARG A 294 13.69 11.15 16.22
N VAL A 295 14.51 12.19 16.32
CA VAL A 295 14.53 13.12 17.47
C VAL A 295 13.69 14.38 17.18
N GLY A 296 13.29 14.60 15.93
CA GLY A 296 12.54 15.77 15.49
C GLY A 296 13.01 16.29 14.15
N LEU A 297 12.99 17.61 13.98
CA LEU A 297 13.33 18.26 12.72
C LEU A 297 14.60 19.08 12.87
N ARG A 298 15.59 18.86 12.02
CA ARG A 298 16.73 19.76 11.85
C ARG A 298 16.48 20.68 10.65
N VAL A 299 16.70 21.97 10.83
CA VAL A 299 16.65 23.00 9.79
C VAL A 299 18.05 23.58 9.65
N GLU A 300 18.70 23.31 8.52
CA GLU A 300 20.01 23.83 8.17
C GLU A 300 19.80 25.14 7.41
N LEU A 301 20.21 26.26 7.99
CA LEU A 301 20.10 27.59 7.40
C LEU A 301 21.47 28.09 6.95
N THR A 302 21.56 28.70 5.78
CA THR A 302 22.80 29.32 5.28
C THR A 302 22.55 30.76 4.86
N GLY A 303 23.57 31.60 5.04
CA GLY A 303 23.48 33.04 4.76
C GLY A 303 22.99 33.89 5.93
N VAL A 304 22.91 33.31 7.13
CA VAL A 304 22.50 33.97 8.38
C VAL A 304 23.42 33.57 9.52
N SER A 305 23.48 34.38 10.56
CA SER A 305 24.13 34.04 11.83
C SER A 305 23.15 34.14 13.00
N ALA A 306 23.40 33.39 14.05
CA ALA A 306 22.71 33.53 15.33
C ALA A 306 23.65 33.10 16.46
N PRO A 307 23.57 33.70 17.65
CA PRO A 307 24.22 33.13 18.81
C PRO A 307 23.60 31.79 19.17
N ALA A 308 24.34 30.96 19.91
CA ALA A 308 23.78 29.73 20.46
C ALA A 308 22.66 30.08 21.45
N LEU A 309 21.45 29.57 21.19
CA LEU A 309 20.24 29.81 21.97
C LEU A 309 19.42 28.53 22.04
N SER A 310 18.67 28.34 23.13
CA SER A 310 17.77 27.18 23.23
C SER A 310 16.64 27.44 24.21
N ALA A 311 15.55 26.71 24.06
CA ALA A 311 14.50 26.58 25.05
C ALA A 311 14.09 25.11 25.21
N GLN A 312 13.62 24.77 26.41
CA GLN A 312 13.12 23.45 26.81
C GLN A 312 11.67 23.60 27.30
N ASN A 313 10.96 22.48 27.44
CA ASN A 313 9.57 22.43 27.91
C ASN A 313 8.66 23.39 27.12
N VAL A 314 8.85 23.43 25.81
CA VAL A 314 8.25 24.44 24.94
C VAL A 314 6.76 24.18 24.73
N THR A 315 6.41 22.98 24.26
CA THR A 315 5.04 22.50 24.02
C THR A 315 4.99 20.97 24.12
N PRO A 316 3.81 20.35 24.17
CA PRO A 316 3.68 18.90 24.07
C PRO A 316 4.23 18.31 22.76
N GLU A 317 4.08 19.00 21.62
CA GLU A 317 4.54 18.50 20.30
C GLU A 317 6.02 18.81 20.05
N VAL A 318 6.48 20.00 20.42
CA VAL A 318 7.88 20.45 20.35
C VAL A 318 8.41 20.58 21.78
N ARG A 319 9.20 19.62 22.22
CA ARG A 319 9.75 19.58 23.58
C ARG A 319 10.81 20.65 23.81
N ALA A 320 11.62 20.90 22.78
CA ALA A 320 12.74 21.84 22.86
C ALA A 320 13.11 22.37 21.48
N TRP A 321 13.78 23.52 21.44
CA TRP A 321 14.50 23.98 20.26
C TRP A 321 15.88 24.50 20.61
N ARG A 322 16.81 24.43 19.66
CA ARG A 322 18.19 24.88 19.81
C ARG A 322 18.73 25.45 18.52
N TYR A 323 19.42 26.58 18.61
CA TYR A 323 20.22 27.18 17.55
C TYR A 323 21.69 26.89 17.82
N GLU A 324 22.41 26.40 16.82
CA GLU A 324 23.84 26.14 16.88
C GLU A 324 24.50 26.82 15.67
N PRO A 325 25.48 27.72 15.87
CA PRO A 325 26.28 28.25 14.77
C PRO A 325 26.93 27.10 13.99
N ALA A 326 26.84 27.15 12.66
CA ALA A 326 27.34 26.08 11.80
C ALA A 326 27.93 26.66 10.51
N GLY A 327 29.26 26.67 10.37
CA GLY A 327 29.96 27.14 9.16
C GLY A 327 29.46 28.51 8.69
N GLU A 328 28.85 28.58 7.50
CA GLU A 328 28.25 29.80 6.93
C GLU A 328 26.79 30.07 7.35
N GLY A 329 26.35 29.53 8.48
CA GLY A 329 24.94 29.41 8.79
C GLY A 329 24.60 29.07 10.24
N VAL A 330 23.37 28.58 10.42
CA VAL A 330 22.80 28.16 11.71
C VAL A 330 22.10 26.81 11.52
N SER A 331 22.41 25.86 12.39
CA SER A 331 21.65 24.63 12.55
C SER A 331 20.58 24.85 13.61
N VAL A 332 19.30 24.74 13.23
CA VAL A 332 18.16 24.81 14.15
C VAL A 332 17.63 23.40 14.37
N THR A 333 17.65 22.93 15.60
CA THR A 333 17.04 21.64 15.98
C THR A 333 15.73 21.89 16.69
N LEU A 334 14.64 21.28 16.21
CA LEU A 334 13.33 21.23 16.86
C LEU A 334 13.10 19.81 17.35
N ALA A 335 13.23 19.57 18.66
CA ALA A 335 13.04 18.26 19.26
C ALA A 335 11.56 17.99 19.47
N THR A 336 11.05 16.89 18.93
CA THR A 336 9.62 16.55 18.97
C THR A 336 9.31 15.43 19.96
N ALA A 337 8.04 15.31 20.36
CA ALA A 337 7.61 14.24 21.24
C ALA A 337 7.49 12.86 20.58
N ALA A 338 7.39 12.83 19.25
CA ALA A 338 7.34 11.63 18.44
C ALA A 338 8.31 11.76 17.25
N PRO A 339 8.85 10.63 16.74
CA PRO A 339 9.72 10.66 15.56
C PRO A 339 9.00 11.21 14.33
N LEU A 340 9.75 11.93 13.50
CA LEU A 340 9.28 12.42 12.21
C LEU A 340 9.73 11.48 11.09
N THR A 341 8.95 11.44 10.02
CA THR A 341 9.35 10.80 8.75
C THR A 341 9.45 11.87 7.67
N GLU A 342 9.90 11.50 6.47
CA GLU A 342 9.87 12.42 5.32
C GLU A 342 8.45 12.89 4.97
N ARG A 343 7.41 12.15 5.39
CA ARG A 343 6.02 12.36 4.96
C ARG A 343 5.03 12.59 6.10
N GLY A 344 5.47 12.51 7.36
CA GLY A 344 4.59 12.49 8.51
C GLY A 344 5.21 13.10 9.76
N GLY A 345 4.34 13.61 10.62
CA GLY A 345 4.67 14.31 11.86
C GLY A 345 4.87 15.82 11.71
N TRP A 346 4.91 16.34 10.47
CA TRP A 346 5.18 17.75 10.20
C TRP A 346 4.70 18.20 8.82
N ARG A 347 4.56 19.52 8.64
CA ARG A 347 4.35 20.22 7.35
C ARG A 347 5.10 21.55 7.38
N ALA A 348 5.61 22.01 6.24
CA ALA A 348 6.26 23.31 6.16
C ALA A 348 5.92 24.07 4.88
N GLN A 349 5.96 25.39 4.99
CA GLN A 349 5.81 26.30 3.86
C GLN A 349 6.68 27.54 4.05
N LEU A 350 7.34 27.96 2.97
CA LEU A 350 7.96 29.27 2.90
C LEU A 350 6.90 30.30 2.47
N VAL A 351 6.57 31.21 3.38
CA VAL A 351 5.61 32.30 3.16
C VAL A 351 6.38 33.58 2.81
N PRO A 352 5.96 34.34 1.77
CA PRO A 352 6.59 35.62 1.43
C PRO A 352 6.55 36.65 2.57
N PRO A 353 7.36 37.72 2.49
CA PRO A 353 7.28 38.84 3.43
C PRO A 353 5.90 39.50 3.48
N LEU A 354 5.55 40.07 4.63
CA LEU A 354 4.39 40.97 4.77
C LEU A 354 4.78 42.40 4.39
N ASP A 355 3.78 43.23 4.14
CA ASP A 355 3.98 44.68 4.00
C ASP A 355 4.71 45.23 5.25
N GLY A 356 5.77 46.00 5.03
CA GLY A 356 6.61 46.55 6.10
C GLY A 356 7.70 45.61 6.63
N SER A 357 7.86 44.41 6.07
CA SER A 357 8.98 43.50 6.36
C SER A 357 9.60 42.96 5.07
N ASP A 358 10.89 42.70 5.07
CA ASP A 358 11.57 41.98 3.98
C ASP A 358 11.91 40.52 4.34
N HIS A 359 11.53 40.06 5.55
CA HIS A 359 11.77 38.70 5.99
C HIS A 359 10.73 37.75 5.39
N SER A 360 11.19 36.68 4.75
CA SER A 360 10.32 35.54 4.44
C SER A 360 10.08 34.74 5.73
N ARG A 361 8.98 34.00 5.82
CA ARG A 361 8.63 33.21 7.01
C ARG A 361 8.61 31.74 6.65
N LEU A 362 9.53 30.96 7.19
CA LEU A 362 9.45 29.51 7.11
C LEU A 362 8.56 29.04 8.26
N ALA A 363 7.29 28.75 7.93
CA ALA A 363 6.30 28.25 8.87
C ALA A 363 6.31 26.72 8.84
N ILE A 364 6.41 26.10 10.01
CA ILE A 364 6.53 24.65 10.20
C ILE A 364 5.50 24.22 11.24
N ASP A 365 4.54 23.40 10.82
CA ASP A 365 3.57 22.76 11.69
C ASP A 365 4.10 21.39 12.13
N LEU A 366 4.05 21.13 13.43
CA LEU A 366 4.56 19.92 14.07
C LEU A 366 3.45 19.30 14.92
N SER A 367 3.10 18.06 14.60
CA SER A 367 2.14 17.26 15.37
C SER A 367 2.36 15.79 15.06
N PRO A 368 2.33 14.90 16.07
CA PRO A 368 2.43 13.47 15.84
C PRO A 368 1.27 12.92 14.99
N ALA A 369 0.16 13.65 14.88
CA ALA A 369 -1.00 13.27 14.09
C ALA A 369 -0.93 13.75 12.62
N LEU A 370 0.07 14.54 12.20
CA LEU A 370 0.16 14.95 10.80
C LEU A 370 0.54 13.79 9.89
N ALA A 371 -0.34 13.45 8.95
CA ALA A 371 -0.12 12.42 7.94
C ALA A 371 0.13 13.00 6.54
N ASP A 372 0.53 12.11 5.62
CA ASP A 372 0.66 12.43 4.21
C ASP A 372 -0.73 12.52 3.56
N LEU A 373 -1.09 13.73 3.12
CA LEU A 373 -2.36 13.99 2.41
C LEU A 373 -2.15 14.18 0.90
N THR A 374 -0.94 13.92 0.38
CA THR A 374 -0.70 14.04 -1.06
C THR A 374 -1.52 12.98 -1.81
N PRO A 375 -2.19 13.31 -2.94
CA PRO A 375 -2.94 12.35 -3.71
C PRO A 375 -2.08 11.16 -4.11
N LEU A 376 -2.58 9.95 -3.90
CA LEU A 376 -1.93 8.76 -4.46
C LEU A 376 -1.99 8.80 -5.99
N PRO A 377 -0.86 8.68 -6.70
CA PRO A 377 -0.89 8.55 -8.15
C PRO A 377 -1.61 7.25 -8.53
N ALA A 378 -2.30 7.24 -9.68
CA ALA A 378 -3.14 6.12 -10.11
C ALA A 378 -2.42 4.75 -10.02
N ARG A 379 -1.14 4.70 -10.38
CA ARG A 379 -0.30 3.49 -10.29
C ARG A 379 -0.20 2.90 -8.86
N GLU A 380 -0.21 3.74 -7.84
CA GLU A 380 -0.10 3.31 -6.44
C GLU A 380 -1.44 2.87 -5.85
N ARG A 381 -2.55 3.23 -6.52
CA ARG A 381 -3.92 2.79 -6.23
C ARG A 381 -4.24 1.43 -6.84
N VAL A 382 -3.32 0.82 -7.59
CA VAL A 382 -3.55 -0.52 -8.15
C VAL A 382 -2.79 -1.56 -7.33
N LEU A 383 -3.52 -2.58 -6.90
CA LEU A 383 -2.99 -3.69 -6.13
C LEU A 383 -2.61 -4.83 -7.09
N ALA A 384 -1.44 -5.43 -6.85
CA ALA A 384 -1.02 -6.64 -7.54
C ALA A 384 -1.99 -7.81 -7.32
N ALA A 385 -2.10 -8.73 -8.29
CA ALA A 385 -2.92 -9.91 -8.12
C ALA A 385 -2.47 -10.82 -6.98
N VAL A 386 -3.46 -11.44 -6.36
CA VAL A 386 -3.30 -12.56 -5.45
C VAL A 386 -3.55 -13.86 -6.24
N PRO A 387 -2.62 -14.83 -6.23
CA PRO A 387 -2.83 -16.09 -6.92
C PRO A 387 -3.96 -16.88 -6.27
N ALA A 388 -4.79 -17.52 -7.11
CA ALA A 388 -5.78 -18.49 -6.65
C ALA A 388 -5.09 -19.68 -5.95
N THR A 389 -5.68 -20.14 -4.85
CA THR A 389 -5.15 -21.24 -4.03
C THR A 389 -5.75 -22.58 -4.44
N PRO A 390 -4.96 -23.67 -4.46
CA PRO A 390 -5.51 -25.01 -4.63
C PRO A 390 -6.51 -25.33 -3.53
N VAL A 391 -7.69 -25.83 -3.90
CA VAL A 391 -8.63 -26.45 -2.97
C VAL A 391 -8.58 -27.96 -3.18
N SER A 392 -8.27 -28.70 -2.11
CA SER A 392 -8.41 -30.14 -2.11
C SER A 392 -9.91 -30.47 -2.04
N PRO A 393 -10.48 -31.16 -3.04
CA PRO A 393 -11.82 -31.72 -2.88
C PRO A 393 -11.79 -32.71 -1.70
N GLY A 394 -12.73 -32.57 -0.76
CA GLY A 394 -12.93 -33.62 0.24
C GLY A 394 -13.30 -34.94 -0.46
N THR A 395 -12.63 -36.03 -0.06
CA THR A 395 -12.91 -37.46 -0.32
C THR A 395 -13.54 -37.87 -1.67
N ALA A 396 -13.29 -37.14 -2.76
CA ALA A 396 -13.62 -37.59 -4.12
C ALA A 396 -12.31 -37.89 -4.86
N ILE A 397 -11.77 -39.08 -4.57
CA ILE A 397 -10.74 -39.74 -5.36
C ILE A 397 -11.37 -40.01 -6.72
N LEU A 398 -11.23 -39.08 -7.69
CA LEU A 398 -11.33 -39.31 -9.16
C LEU A 398 -11.30 -38.02 -10.01
N ALA A 399 -11.14 -36.82 -9.42
CA ALA A 399 -10.88 -35.61 -10.20
C ALA A 399 -9.38 -35.26 -10.20
N LEU A 400 -8.65 -35.66 -11.25
CA LEU A 400 -7.25 -35.31 -11.53
C LEU A 400 -7.02 -33.80 -11.80
N SER A 401 -8.00 -32.93 -11.53
CA SER A 401 -7.88 -31.48 -11.69
C SER A 401 -7.92 -30.81 -10.32
N THR A 402 -6.80 -30.22 -9.91
CA THR A 402 -6.79 -29.26 -8.79
C THR A 402 -7.77 -28.13 -9.10
N SER A 403 -8.85 -28.05 -8.34
CA SER A 403 -9.72 -26.88 -8.40
C SER A 403 -8.99 -25.71 -7.73
N LEU A 404 -9.03 -24.53 -8.35
CA LEU A 404 -8.42 -23.32 -7.81
C LEU A 404 -9.54 -22.39 -7.33
N ALA A 405 -9.46 -21.94 -6.09
CA ALA A 405 -10.38 -20.96 -5.53
C ALA A 405 -9.68 -19.62 -5.32
N LYS A 406 -10.44 -18.52 -5.46
CA LYS A 406 -9.96 -17.20 -5.03
C LYS A 406 -9.80 -17.23 -3.50
N PRO A 407 -8.75 -16.62 -2.93
CA PRO A 407 -8.69 -16.43 -1.50
C PRO A 407 -9.86 -15.55 -1.04
N ARG A 408 -10.48 -15.92 0.07
CA ARG A 408 -11.62 -15.24 0.68
C ARG A 408 -11.18 -14.48 1.93
N VAL A 409 -11.55 -13.21 1.99
CA VAL A 409 -11.29 -12.31 3.12
C VAL A 409 -12.59 -11.68 3.59
N VAL A 410 -12.79 -11.62 4.90
CA VAL A 410 -13.87 -10.86 5.52
C VAL A 410 -13.35 -9.50 5.97
N ILE A 411 -14.02 -8.44 5.55
CA ILE A 411 -13.77 -7.08 6.02
C ILE A 411 -14.99 -6.62 6.82
N ASP A 412 -14.76 -6.22 8.06
CA ASP A 412 -15.80 -5.78 8.98
C ASP A 412 -15.71 -4.27 9.21
N PRO A 413 -16.50 -3.44 8.51
CA PRO A 413 -16.65 -2.05 8.91
C PRO A 413 -17.40 -1.98 10.25
N GLY A 414 -16.71 -1.54 11.30
CA GLY A 414 -17.23 -1.45 12.66
C GLY A 414 -18.54 -0.68 12.77
N HIS A 415 -19.32 -0.96 13.82
CA HIS A 415 -20.58 -0.26 14.14
C HIS A 415 -21.62 -0.29 12.99
N GLY A 416 -22.56 0.66 12.96
CA GLY A 416 -23.58 0.79 11.93
C GLY A 416 -25.00 0.80 12.49
N GLY A 417 -25.93 1.36 11.71
CA GLY A 417 -27.31 1.58 12.14
C GLY A 417 -27.36 2.55 13.31
N ARG A 418 -27.91 2.07 14.43
CA ARG A 418 -28.13 2.88 15.65
C ARG A 418 -26.86 3.11 16.46
N ASP A 419 -25.83 2.30 16.22
CA ASP A 419 -24.53 2.45 16.83
C ASP A 419 -23.63 3.32 15.94
N PRO A 420 -23.35 4.58 16.32
CA PRO A 420 -22.50 5.47 15.55
C PRO A 420 -21.00 5.16 15.71
N GLY A 421 -20.63 4.39 16.73
CA GLY A 421 -19.27 4.33 17.25
C GLY A 421 -18.81 5.68 17.84
N GLY A 422 -17.52 5.96 17.74
CA GLY A 422 -16.94 7.24 18.13
C GLY A 422 -17.52 8.41 17.33
N VAL A 423 -17.96 9.45 18.04
CA VAL A 423 -18.46 10.71 17.47
C VAL A 423 -17.56 11.85 17.88
N GLY A 424 -16.93 12.49 16.90
CA GLY A 424 -16.07 13.65 17.09
C GLY A 424 -15.92 14.45 15.80
N ALA A 425 -14.69 14.62 15.32
CA ALA A 425 -14.48 15.27 14.01
C ALA A 425 -15.14 14.50 12.86
N VAL A 426 -15.28 13.17 12.98
CA VAL A 426 -16.01 12.30 12.06
C VAL A 426 -16.92 11.35 12.85
N VAL A 427 -17.86 10.72 12.16
CA VAL A 427 -18.64 9.62 12.73
C VAL A 427 -18.00 8.30 12.31
N GLU A 428 -17.58 7.49 13.28
CA GLU A 428 -16.79 6.26 13.04
C GLU A 428 -17.46 5.32 12.03
N LYS A 429 -18.76 5.02 12.20
CA LYS A 429 -19.47 4.09 11.31
C LYS A 429 -19.43 4.49 9.83
N GLU A 430 -19.34 5.79 9.53
CA GLU A 430 -19.32 6.32 8.17
C GLU A 430 -17.94 6.13 7.55
N VAL A 431 -16.90 6.55 8.26
CA VAL A 431 -15.50 6.43 7.81
C VAL A 431 -15.08 4.97 7.71
N ALA A 432 -15.44 4.14 8.69
CA ALA A 432 -15.17 2.70 8.65
C ALA A 432 -15.80 2.03 7.43
N LEU A 433 -17.05 2.39 7.08
CA LEU A 433 -17.73 1.85 5.89
C LEU A 433 -17.09 2.33 4.59
N ASP A 434 -16.72 3.61 4.49
CA ASP A 434 -16.04 4.15 3.31
C ASP A 434 -14.72 3.42 3.05
N VAL A 435 -13.85 3.36 4.07
CA VAL A 435 -12.56 2.66 3.95
C VAL A 435 -12.74 1.18 3.63
N ALA A 436 -13.71 0.49 4.26
CA ALA A 436 -13.98 -0.92 3.97
C ALA A 436 -14.40 -1.16 2.51
N ARG A 437 -15.22 -0.28 1.92
CA ARG A 437 -15.61 -0.36 0.51
C ARG A 437 -14.41 -0.13 -0.42
N ARG A 438 -13.54 0.84 -0.11
CA ARG A 438 -12.30 1.07 -0.88
C ARG A 438 -11.37 -0.14 -0.82
N VAL A 439 -11.17 -0.72 0.37
CA VAL A 439 -10.38 -1.95 0.57
C VAL A 439 -10.95 -3.12 -0.23
N ARG A 440 -12.28 -3.30 -0.18
CA ARG A 440 -12.98 -4.34 -0.95
C ARG A 440 -12.71 -4.21 -2.44
N ASP A 441 -12.84 -3.00 -2.99
CA ASP A 441 -12.69 -2.79 -4.43
C ASP A 441 -11.25 -3.05 -4.89
N LEU A 442 -10.26 -2.61 -4.11
CA LEU A 442 -8.83 -2.92 -4.35
C LEU A 442 -8.54 -4.42 -4.33
N LEU A 443 -9.06 -5.14 -3.34
CA LEU A 443 -8.83 -6.59 -3.19
C LEU A 443 -9.58 -7.41 -4.25
N ARG A 444 -10.83 -7.03 -4.59
CA ARG A 444 -11.60 -7.67 -5.68
C ARG A 444 -10.88 -7.53 -7.01
N ALA A 445 -10.35 -6.34 -7.31
CA ALA A 445 -9.54 -6.10 -8.50
C ALA A 445 -8.26 -6.96 -8.52
N ALA A 446 -7.70 -7.27 -7.35
CA ALA A 446 -6.57 -8.18 -7.18
C ALA A 446 -6.93 -9.68 -7.19
N GLY A 447 -8.19 -10.05 -7.43
CA GLY A 447 -8.61 -11.45 -7.52
C GLY A 447 -8.96 -12.12 -6.19
N VAL A 448 -9.17 -11.34 -5.13
CA VAL A 448 -9.64 -11.82 -3.82
C VAL A 448 -11.17 -11.79 -3.76
N GLU A 449 -11.77 -12.84 -3.22
CA GLU A 449 -13.18 -12.82 -2.82
C GLU A 449 -13.31 -12.03 -1.52
N VAL A 450 -14.08 -10.93 -1.54
CA VAL A 450 -14.24 -10.07 -0.37
C VAL A 450 -15.69 -10.07 0.09
N VAL A 451 -15.88 -10.39 1.36
CA VAL A 451 -17.16 -10.34 2.06
C VAL A 451 -17.13 -9.21 3.07
N LEU A 452 -18.03 -8.24 2.90
CA LEU A 452 -18.26 -7.22 3.92
C LEU A 452 -19.28 -7.73 4.94
N THR A 453 -19.07 -7.47 6.24
CA THR A 453 -20.09 -7.79 7.26
C THR A 453 -21.35 -6.94 7.05
N ARG A 454 -21.20 -5.68 6.65
CA ARG A 454 -22.27 -4.81 6.17
C ARG A 454 -21.82 -4.01 4.95
N GLU A 455 -22.73 -3.83 3.98
CA GLU A 455 -22.48 -2.99 2.80
C GLU A 455 -23.12 -1.60 2.93
N THR A 456 -24.01 -1.39 3.90
CA THR A 456 -24.74 -0.14 4.14
C THR A 456 -24.67 0.27 5.62
N ASP A 457 -25.26 1.42 5.96
CA ASP A 457 -25.39 1.83 7.36
C ASP A 457 -26.47 1.00 8.07
N ARG A 458 -26.07 -0.14 8.62
CA ARG A 458 -26.93 -1.04 9.38
C ARG A 458 -26.13 -1.79 10.44
N GLU A 459 -26.81 -2.13 11.53
CA GLU A 459 -26.38 -3.19 12.45
C GLU A 459 -26.78 -4.56 11.90
N LEU A 460 -26.10 -5.62 12.30
CA LEU A 460 -26.46 -7.01 12.03
C LEU A 460 -27.40 -7.59 13.07
N ALA A 461 -27.43 -7.05 14.28
CA ALA A 461 -28.41 -7.38 15.32
C ALA A 461 -28.69 -6.17 16.22
N PRO A 462 -29.86 -6.12 16.86
CA PRO A 462 -30.21 -5.01 17.74
C PRO A 462 -29.50 -5.02 19.09
N ASP A 463 -29.05 -6.19 19.54
CA ASP A 463 -28.22 -6.36 20.73
C ASP A 463 -26.74 -6.34 20.33
N LYS A 464 -25.92 -5.58 21.05
CA LYS A 464 -24.51 -5.36 20.70
C LYS A 464 -23.69 -6.65 20.77
N ALA A 465 -23.94 -7.51 21.76
CA ALA A 465 -23.21 -8.77 21.87
C ALA A 465 -23.58 -9.71 20.70
N ALA A 466 -24.86 -9.81 20.36
CA ALA A 466 -25.33 -10.56 19.21
C ALA A 466 -24.78 -10.00 17.89
N ASP A 467 -24.68 -8.68 17.75
CA ASP A 467 -24.12 -8.01 16.57
C ASP A 467 -22.65 -8.39 16.36
N LEU A 468 -21.83 -8.24 17.40
CA LEU A 468 -20.41 -8.59 17.39
C LEU A 468 -20.19 -10.09 17.12
N ASN A 469 -21.03 -10.95 17.69
CA ASN A 469 -20.98 -12.40 17.43
C ASN A 469 -21.32 -12.73 15.97
N ARG A 470 -22.32 -12.07 15.37
CA ARG A 470 -22.66 -12.26 13.95
C ARG A 470 -21.54 -11.82 13.01
N ARG A 471 -20.85 -10.72 13.34
CA ARG A 471 -19.66 -10.26 12.58
C ARG A 471 -18.56 -11.30 12.63
N ALA A 472 -18.18 -11.75 13.82
CA ALA A 472 -17.13 -12.75 14.02
C ALA A 472 -17.46 -14.07 13.30
N ALA A 473 -18.73 -14.48 13.28
CA ALA A 473 -19.18 -15.72 12.66
C ALA A 473 -19.07 -15.76 11.12
N LEU A 474 -18.85 -14.63 10.45
CA LEU A 474 -18.63 -14.59 8.99
C LEU A 474 -17.27 -15.18 8.56
N GLY A 475 -16.34 -15.32 9.51
CA GLY A 475 -15.12 -16.11 9.35
C GLY A 475 -15.40 -17.61 9.35
N THR A 476 -15.90 -18.14 8.24
CA THR A 476 -16.22 -19.56 8.06
C THR A 476 -15.01 -20.37 7.59
N PRO A 477 -15.03 -21.72 7.70
CA PRO A 477 -14.05 -22.58 7.03
C PRO A 477 -13.88 -22.19 5.56
N GLY A 478 -12.63 -22.12 5.09
CA GLY A 478 -12.29 -21.63 3.74
C GLY A 478 -12.02 -20.13 3.64
N THR A 479 -12.28 -19.34 4.70
CA THR A 479 -11.86 -17.93 4.79
C THR A 479 -10.41 -17.86 5.25
N GLN A 480 -9.58 -17.06 4.57
CA GLN A 480 -8.17 -16.93 4.93
C GLN A 480 -7.94 -15.90 6.02
N LEU A 481 -8.63 -14.76 5.98
CA LEU A 481 -8.37 -13.63 6.88
C LEU A 481 -9.66 -12.90 7.27
N PHE A 482 -9.66 -12.32 8.46
CA PHE A 482 -10.67 -11.38 8.95
C PHE A 482 -9.99 -10.07 9.38
N LEU A 483 -10.49 -8.93 8.90
CA LEU A 483 -10.05 -7.61 9.35
C LEU A 483 -11.25 -6.74 9.70
N SER A 484 -11.32 -6.28 10.94
CA SER A 484 -12.26 -5.24 11.36
C SER A 484 -11.61 -3.86 11.28
N ILE A 485 -12.35 -2.85 10.81
CA ILE A 485 -11.88 -1.48 10.57
C ILE A 485 -12.69 -0.54 11.47
N HIS A 486 -12.00 0.21 12.32
CA HIS A 486 -12.55 1.09 13.34
C HIS A 486 -11.81 2.44 13.39
N VAL A 487 -12.43 3.43 14.03
CA VAL A 487 -11.84 4.74 14.30
C VAL A 487 -11.93 4.97 15.80
N ASN A 488 -10.80 5.19 16.45
CA ASN A 488 -10.73 5.27 17.90
C ASN A 488 -11.22 6.63 18.40
N ALA A 489 -11.50 6.72 19.70
CA ALA A 489 -11.81 7.95 20.40
C ALA A 489 -11.29 7.87 21.84
N LEU A 490 -10.80 8.99 22.37
CA LEU A 490 -10.54 9.17 23.79
C LEU A 490 -11.50 10.22 24.36
N PRO A 491 -11.82 10.18 25.67
CA PRO A 491 -12.58 11.22 26.34
C PRO A 491 -11.95 12.60 26.18
N THR A 492 -12.75 13.68 26.26
CA THR A 492 -12.30 15.07 26.07
C THR A 492 -11.06 15.43 26.87
N ALA A 493 -10.96 14.99 28.13
CA ALA A 493 -9.82 15.27 29.01
C ALA A 493 -8.48 14.67 28.52
N SER A 494 -8.52 13.65 27.66
CA SER A 494 -7.35 12.96 27.11
C SER A 494 -7.32 12.91 25.59
N ALA A 495 -8.24 13.61 24.92
CA ALA A 495 -8.42 13.67 23.47
C ALA A 495 -7.10 13.89 22.69
N LEU A 496 -6.26 14.82 23.17
CA LEU A 496 -4.98 15.15 22.53
C LEU A 496 -3.90 14.05 22.65
N ARG A 497 -4.13 13.01 23.44
CA ARG A 497 -3.21 11.85 23.58
C ARG A 497 -3.52 10.72 22.60
N GLY A 498 -4.69 10.76 21.96
CA GLY A 498 -5.13 9.76 20.98
C GLY A 498 -4.80 10.23 19.59
N TYR A 499 -3.82 9.63 18.94
CA TYR A 499 -3.47 9.94 17.55
C TYR A 499 -2.75 8.76 16.90
N GLY A 500 -2.88 8.65 15.58
CA GLY A 500 -2.20 7.64 14.78
C GLY A 500 -2.91 6.29 14.79
N VAL A 501 -2.24 5.29 14.23
CA VAL A 501 -2.81 3.98 13.91
C VAL A 501 -2.35 2.93 14.90
N GLU A 502 -3.27 2.09 15.40
CA GLU A 502 -2.97 0.86 16.15
C GLU A 502 -3.72 -0.34 15.57
N THR A 503 -3.11 -1.52 15.67
CA THR A 503 -3.73 -2.77 15.21
C THR A 503 -3.82 -3.77 16.37
N TRP A 504 -5.04 -4.16 16.68
CA TRP A 504 -5.41 -5.11 17.70
C TRP A 504 -5.49 -6.53 17.16
N TRP A 505 -5.09 -7.49 17.98
CA TRP A 505 -5.20 -8.91 17.67
C TRP A 505 -5.43 -9.74 18.94
N ASN A 506 -5.92 -10.97 18.76
CA ASN A 506 -6.15 -11.91 19.85
C ASN A 506 -5.20 -13.10 19.75
N ARG A 507 -4.67 -13.56 20.89
CA ARG A 507 -3.72 -14.68 21.00
C ARG A 507 -4.35 -16.05 20.76
N ASN A 508 -5.68 -16.12 20.67
CA ASN A 508 -6.45 -17.34 20.38
C ASN A 508 -6.09 -18.00 19.04
N HIS A 509 -5.51 -17.25 18.09
CA HIS A 509 -5.07 -17.79 16.81
C HIS A 509 -3.60 -17.40 16.55
N PRO A 510 -2.69 -18.36 16.33
CA PRO A 510 -1.24 -18.12 16.31
C PRO A 510 -0.77 -17.18 15.19
N LEU A 511 -1.59 -17.06 14.13
CA LEU A 511 -1.28 -16.22 12.96
C LEU A 511 -1.79 -14.77 13.08
N SER A 512 -2.65 -14.46 14.05
CA SER A 512 -3.30 -13.14 14.15
C SER A 512 -2.32 -12.01 14.44
N GLY A 513 -1.30 -12.25 15.28
CA GLY A 513 -0.28 -11.24 15.57
C GLY A 513 0.56 -10.87 14.35
N ARG A 514 0.84 -11.84 13.47
CA ARG A 514 1.58 -11.57 12.23
C ARG A 514 0.70 -10.87 11.19
N LEU A 515 -0.59 -11.20 11.09
CA LEU A 515 -1.55 -10.43 10.30
C LEU A 515 -1.55 -8.96 10.75
N ALA A 516 -1.74 -8.72 12.05
CA ALA A 516 -1.77 -7.38 12.61
C ALA A 516 -0.47 -6.59 12.33
N ALA A 517 0.69 -7.24 12.43
CA ALA A 517 1.98 -6.66 12.08
C ALA A 517 2.06 -6.20 10.61
N LEU A 518 1.63 -7.04 9.67
CA LEU A 518 1.64 -6.73 8.24
C LEU A 518 0.71 -5.56 7.91
N ILE A 519 -0.47 -5.54 8.53
CA ILE A 519 -1.43 -4.44 8.40
C ILE A 519 -0.83 -3.13 8.95
N GLN A 520 -0.35 -3.13 10.19
CA GLN A 520 0.25 -1.96 10.84
C GLN A 520 1.41 -1.38 10.02
N GLN A 521 2.32 -2.24 9.56
CA GLN A 521 3.50 -1.84 8.81
C GLN A 521 3.13 -1.21 7.46
N ASN A 522 2.24 -1.85 6.69
CA ASN A 522 1.84 -1.35 5.39
C ASN A 522 1.04 -0.04 5.50
N VAL A 523 0.12 0.05 6.47
CA VAL A 523 -0.68 1.27 6.69
C VAL A 523 0.21 2.46 7.06
N THR A 524 1.07 2.31 8.07
CA THR A 524 1.92 3.41 8.53
C THR A 524 2.96 3.81 7.48
N GLY A 525 3.47 2.85 6.70
CA GLY A 525 4.39 3.14 5.59
C GLY A 525 3.76 3.92 4.43
N VAL A 526 2.48 3.69 4.12
CA VAL A 526 1.78 4.39 3.01
C VAL A 526 1.21 5.74 3.44
N THR A 527 0.71 5.83 4.68
CA THR A 527 0.04 7.03 5.19
C THR A 527 1.00 8.03 5.82
N GLY A 528 2.17 7.58 6.28
CA GLY A 528 3.04 8.39 7.14
C GLY A 528 2.46 8.66 8.53
N ALA A 529 1.30 8.07 8.87
CA ALA A 529 0.67 8.25 10.17
C ALA A 529 1.53 7.64 11.28
N PHE A 530 1.44 8.24 12.48
CA PHE A 530 2.16 7.72 13.64
C PHE A 530 1.74 6.30 13.97
N SER A 531 2.72 5.42 14.19
CA SER A 531 2.49 4.03 14.59
C SER A 531 2.38 3.93 16.10
N ARG A 532 1.21 3.56 16.60
CA ARG A 532 0.99 3.18 18.01
C ARG A 532 1.28 1.71 18.30
N GLY A 533 1.62 0.95 17.26
CA GLY A 533 2.02 -0.45 17.33
C GLY A 533 0.87 -1.43 17.49
N LEU A 534 1.22 -2.65 17.88
CA LEU A 534 0.27 -3.75 18.04
C LEU A 534 -0.27 -3.82 19.46
N LYS A 535 -1.53 -4.20 19.61
CA LYS A 535 -2.23 -4.34 20.90
C LYS A 535 -2.85 -5.73 21.03
N ASN A 536 -2.73 -6.33 22.21
CA ASN A 536 -3.30 -7.66 22.50
C ASN A 536 -3.61 -7.88 24.00
N ASP A 537 -3.64 -6.80 24.77
CA ASP A 537 -3.93 -6.77 26.20
C ASP A 537 -5.44 -6.84 26.50
N ARG A 538 -6.28 -6.81 25.45
CA ARG A 538 -7.74 -6.97 25.54
C ARG A 538 -8.24 -8.07 24.63
N SER A 539 -9.20 -8.83 25.13
CA SER A 539 -9.90 -9.86 24.34
C SER A 539 -11.10 -9.24 23.65
N LEU A 540 -10.93 -8.72 22.43
CA LEU A 540 -12.00 -8.05 21.67
C LEU A 540 -13.04 -9.06 21.18
N ALA A 541 -14.33 -8.83 21.43
CA ALA A 541 -15.40 -9.79 21.12
C ALA A 541 -15.41 -10.23 19.65
N VAL A 542 -15.22 -9.28 18.71
CA VAL A 542 -15.18 -9.56 17.26
C VAL A 542 -13.99 -10.45 16.85
N LEU A 543 -12.91 -10.49 17.64
CA LEU A 543 -11.72 -11.31 17.38
C LEU A 543 -11.69 -12.60 18.21
N ARG A 544 -12.34 -12.61 19.37
CA ARG A 544 -12.24 -13.65 20.41
C ARG A 544 -12.71 -15.03 19.96
N GLY A 545 -13.76 -15.07 19.13
CA GLY A 545 -14.31 -16.31 18.60
C GLY A 545 -13.70 -16.74 17.26
N SER A 546 -12.80 -15.95 16.68
CA SER A 546 -12.30 -16.22 15.33
C SER A 546 -11.47 -17.49 15.28
N ARG A 547 -11.84 -18.40 14.37
CA ARG A 547 -11.09 -19.63 14.06
C ARG A 547 -10.10 -19.45 12.93
N ILE A 548 -9.99 -18.24 12.40
CA ILE A 548 -9.08 -17.83 11.32
C ILE A 548 -8.21 -16.68 11.80
N PRO A 549 -7.07 -16.38 11.13
CA PRO A 549 -6.28 -15.18 11.45
C PRO A 549 -7.16 -13.93 11.37
N ALA A 550 -7.20 -13.17 12.47
CA ALA A 550 -8.09 -12.03 12.63
C ALA A 550 -7.39 -10.85 13.31
N ALA A 551 -7.64 -9.65 12.81
CA ALA A 551 -7.15 -8.40 13.38
C ALA A 551 -8.25 -7.32 13.35
N LEU A 552 -8.08 -6.29 14.17
CA LEU A 552 -8.85 -5.05 14.12
C LEU A 552 -7.88 -3.88 14.00
N ILE A 553 -8.12 -2.96 13.07
CA ILE A 553 -7.32 -1.75 12.92
C ILE A 553 -8.11 -0.53 13.37
N GLU A 554 -7.51 0.27 14.23
CA GLU A 554 -7.93 1.63 14.56
C GLU A 554 -7.17 2.60 13.65
N ILE A 555 -7.86 3.22 12.69
CA ILE A 555 -7.22 3.97 11.60
C ILE A 555 -6.88 5.43 11.96
N GLY A 556 -7.13 5.84 13.20
CA GLY A 556 -6.95 7.20 13.70
C GLY A 556 -7.89 7.49 14.86
N TYR A 557 -7.91 8.73 15.34
CA TYR A 557 -8.77 9.15 16.46
C TYR A 557 -9.74 10.27 16.06
N THR A 558 -11.06 10.00 16.07
CA THR A 558 -12.07 11.03 15.80
C THR A 558 -12.07 12.15 16.85
N SER A 559 -11.64 11.82 18.07
CA SER A 559 -11.52 12.75 19.17
C SER A 559 -10.29 13.66 19.09
N HIS A 560 -9.40 13.51 18.10
CA HIS A 560 -8.20 14.35 18.00
C HIS A 560 -8.32 15.34 16.85
N PRO A 561 -7.99 16.62 17.03
CA PRO A 561 -8.24 17.65 16.03
C PRO A 561 -7.54 17.42 14.70
N VAL A 562 -6.24 17.12 14.73
CA VAL A 562 -5.44 16.88 13.52
C VAL A 562 -5.77 15.55 12.85
N ASP A 563 -5.86 14.45 13.62
CA ASP A 563 -6.27 13.14 13.09
C ASP A 563 -7.69 13.20 12.49
N GLY A 564 -8.59 13.94 13.12
CA GLY A 564 -9.93 14.24 12.60
C GLY A 564 -9.92 14.93 11.23
N LEU A 565 -8.95 15.82 10.95
CA LEU A 565 -8.78 16.39 9.62
C LEU A 565 -8.32 15.34 8.60
N ASN A 566 -7.38 14.46 8.98
CA ASN A 566 -6.95 13.37 8.11
C ASN A 566 -8.14 12.47 7.76
N LEU A 567 -8.98 12.13 8.73
CA LEU A 567 -10.14 11.24 8.54
C LEU A 567 -11.27 11.84 7.68
N ARG A 568 -11.25 13.16 7.46
CA ARG A 568 -12.15 13.86 6.50
C ARG A 568 -11.56 13.95 5.10
N ASP A 569 -10.27 13.68 4.94
CA ASP A 569 -9.56 13.86 3.69
C ASP A 569 -9.60 12.58 2.82
N GLY A 570 -10.14 12.71 1.61
CA GLY A 570 -10.29 11.56 0.70
C GLY A 570 -8.96 10.94 0.25
N HIS A 571 -7.87 11.71 0.19
CA HIS A 571 -6.55 11.19 -0.16
C HIS A 571 -5.95 10.38 0.99
N TYR A 572 -6.20 10.78 2.24
CA TYR A 572 -5.85 9.97 3.40
C TYR A 572 -6.62 8.66 3.43
N LEU A 573 -7.95 8.68 3.20
CA LEU A 573 -8.77 7.47 3.17
C LEU A 573 -8.36 6.53 2.03
N ASP A 574 -7.98 7.06 0.86
CA ASP A 574 -7.38 6.28 -0.23
C ASP A 574 -6.08 5.59 0.21
N ARG A 575 -5.19 6.31 0.93
CA ARG A 575 -3.93 5.76 1.45
C ARG A 575 -4.16 4.69 2.49
N MET A 576 -5.11 4.91 3.39
CA MET A 576 -5.52 3.93 4.40
C MET A 576 -5.97 2.63 3.73
N ALA A 577 -6.86 2.73 2.74
CA ALA A 577 -7.35 1.58 1.99
C ALA A 577 -6.24 0.84 1.24
N VAL A 578 -5.32 1.55 0.59
CA VAL A 578 -4.17 0.96 -0.09
C VAL A 578 -3.22 0.26 0.90
N GLY A 579 -2.94 0.88 2.05
CA GLY A 579 -2.11 0.29 3.10
C GLY A 579 -2.71 -1.01 3.65
N ILE A 580 -4.01 -0.99 3.97
CA ILE A 580 -4.74 -2.17 4.43
C ILE A 580 -4.72 -3.27 3.36
N ALA A 581 -5.07 -2.94 2.12
CA ALA A 581 -5.12 -3.91 1.03
C ALA A 581 -3.74 -4.51 0.72
N ARG A 582 -2.65 -3.74 0.82
CA ARG A 582 -1.27 -4.24 0.69
C ARG A 582 -0.92 -5.22 1.81
N GLY A 583 -1.24 -4.90 3.07
CA GLY A 583 -1.00 -5.80 4.19
C GLY A 583 -1.79 -7.12 4.08
N ILE A 584 -3.05 -7.06 3.65
CA ILE A 584 -3.86 -8.26 3.34
C ILE A 584 -3.25 -9.06 2.20
N ARG A 585 -2.86 -8.40 1.10
CA ARG A 585 -2.24 -9.06 -0.06
C ARG A 585 -0.96 -9.78 0.34
N GLU A 586 -0.09 -9.09 1.08
CA GLU A 586 1.18 -9.65 1.55
C GLU A 586 0.93 -10.90 2.38
N ALA A 587 0.00 -10.84 3.35
CA ALA A 587 -0.40 -11.98 4.16
C ALA A 587 -0.89 -13.18 3.33
N LEU A 588 -1.67 -12.93 2.26
CA LEU A 588 -2.17 -13.99 1.38
C LEU A 588 -1.07 -14.60 0.49
N VAL A 589 -0.12 -13.79 0.02
CA VAL A 589 0.90 -14.21 -0.95
C VAL A 589 2.09 -14.89 -0.27
N THR A 590 2.60 -14.33 0.82
CA THR A 590 3.73 -14.91 1.56
C THR A 590 3.30 -16.06 2.45
N GLY A 591 2.00 -16.21 2.67
CA GLY A 591 1.44 -16.96 3.78
C GLY A 591 1.70 -16.24 5.12
N ILE A 592 0.94 -16.64 6.14
CA ILE A 592 1.23 -16.30 7.52
C ILE A 592 1.69 -17.58 8.21
N THR A 593 2.96 -17.66 8.61
CA THR A 593 3.51 -18.79 9.35
C THR A 593 3.73 -18.43 10.82
N ALA A 594 3.46 -19.38 11.71
CA ALA A 594 3.80 -19.23 13.12
C ALA A 594 5.32 -19.40 13.27
N GLY A 595 6.06 -18.31 13.49
CA GLY A 595 7.51 -18.38 13.75
C GLY A 595 8.37 -17.20 13.25
N GLY A 596 7.83 -16.27 12.46
CA GLY A 596 8.58 -15.08 12.06
C GLY A 596 8.56 -14.01 13.15
N ALA A 597 9.63 -13.91 13.94
CA ALA A 597 9.83 -12.78 14.84
C ALA A 597 9.72 -11.46 14.05
N VAL A 598 8.68 -10.68 14.31
CA VAL A 598 8.61 -9.29 13.84
C VAL A 598 9.49 -8.49 14.78
N GLY A 599 10.75 -8.31 14.38
CA GLY A 599 11.68 -7.43 15.07
C GLY A 599 11.18 -5.98 15.02
N GLY A 600 11.14 -5.32 16.17
CA GLY A 600 10.98 -3.88 16.23
C GLY A 600 10.51 -3.30 17.56
N ALA A 601 11.47 -3.03 18.45
CA ALA A 601 11.50 -2.01 19.52
C ALA A 601 10.27 -1.96 20.47
N GLY A 602 10.39 -2.43 21.70
CA GLY A 602 11.21 -1.81 22.74
C GLY A 602 10.25 -1.27 23.80
N LYS A 603 10.55 -1.51 25.08
CA LYS A 603 9.79 -0.99 26.23
C LYS A 603 9.55 0.51 26.14
#